data_AF-A0A6J7GEH2-F1
#
_entry.id   AF-A0A6J7GEH2-F1
#
_cell.length_a   1.000
_cell.length_b   1.000
_cell.length_c   1.000
_cell.angle_alpha   90.00
_cell.angle_beta   90.00
_cell.angle_gamma   90.00
#
_symmetry.space_group_name_H-M   'P 1'
#
loop_
_entity.id
_entity.type
_entity.pdbx_description
1 polymer ?
#
loop_
_entity_poly.entity_id
_entity_poly.type
_entity_poly.pdbx_seq_one_letter_code
_entity_poly.pdbx_strand_id
1 'polypeptide(L)' 'MDVDVTDSGDRWQIGSETTVRQTDYKITPYSQMFGAMKVADEVTVTFDAEYRKP' A
#
# COMPACT_ATOMS: atom_id res chain seq x y z
N MET A 1 -3.95 9.72 -5.11
CA MET A 1 -3.06 9.30 -4.02
C MET A 1 -2.66 10.55 -3.29
N ASP A 2 -3.00 10.60 -2.01
CA ASP A 2 -2.64 11.69 -1.12
C ASP A 2 -1.50 11.23 -0.22
N VAL A 3 -0.65 12.17 0.19
CA VAL A 3 0.52 11.89 1.03
C VAL A 3 0.44 12.76 2.26
N ASP A 4 0.46 12.12 3.43
CA ASP A 4 0.50 12.77 4.72
C ASP A 4 1.94 12.84 5.21
N VAL A 5 2.35 14.03 5.65
CA VAL A 5 3.67 14.23 6.25
C VAL A 5 3.49 14.90 7.60
N THR A 6 3.93 14.22 8.66
CA THR A 6 3.92 14.73 10.03
C THR A 6 5.35 15.04 10.46
N ASP A 7 5.58 16.29 10.88
CA ASP A 7 6.85 16.70 11.47
C ASP A 7 6.93 16.23 12.93
N SER A 8 7.95 15.42 13.24
CA SER A 8 8.20 14.83 14.57
C SER A 8 9.50 15.31 15.20
N GLY A 9 9.98 16.52 14.85
CA GLY A 9 11.20 17.09 15.43
C GLY A 9 12.45 16.78 14.61
N ASP A 10 13.20 15.73 14.95
CA ASP A 10 14.40 15.31 14.19
C ASP A 10 14.06 14.47 12.95
N ARG A 11 12.77 14.15 12.74
CA ARG A 11 12.31 13.26 11.67
C ARG A 11 10.97 13.70 11.09
N TRP A 12 10.70 13.21 9.88
CA TRP A 12 9.38 13.21 9.27
C TRP A 12 8.79 11.81 9.32
N GLN A 13 7.52 11.72 9.70
CA GLN A 13 6.69 10.55 9.47
C GLN A 13 5.90 10.78 8.18
N ILE A 14 5.95 9.81 7.28
CA ILE A 14 5.34 9.90 5.95
C ILE A 14 4.38 8.74 5.81
N GLY A 15 3.12 9.06 5.52
CA GLY A 15 2.04 8.09 5.32
C GLY A 15 1.38 8.28 3.95
N SER A 16 0.90 7.19 3.36
CA SER A 16 0.00 7.25 2.21
C SER A 16 -0.82 5.98 2.10
N GLU A 17 -2.02 6.11 1.54
CA GLU A 17 -2.88 5.00 1.19
C GLU A 17 -3.41 5.17 -0.24
N THR A 18 -3.44 4.07 -1.01
CA THR A 18 -4.02 4.07 -2.34
C THR A 18 -4.56 2.70 -2.73
N THR A 19 -5.64 2.67 -3.49
CA THR A 19 -6.14 1.44 -4.13
C THR A 19 -5.48 1.27 -5.49
N VAL A 20 -4.98 0.06 -5.77
CA VAL A 20 -4.42 -0.33 -7.08
C VAL A 20 -5.01 -1.65 -7.52
N ARG A 21 -4.89 -1.99 -8.82
CA ARG A 21 -5.10 -3.37 -9.29
C ARG A 21 -3.79 -4.12 -9.25
N GLN A 22 -3.76 -5.26 -8.59
CA GLN A 22 -2.55 -6.08 -8.53
C GLN A 22 -2.14 -6.61 -9.92
N THR A 23 -3.12 -6.81 -10.82
CA THR A 23 -2.85 -7.22 -12.20
C THR A 23 -2.15 -6.17 -13.06
N ASP A 24 -2.26 -4.87 -12.73
CA ASP A 24 -1.47 -3.80 -13.39
C ASP A 24 0.05 -4.02 -13.19
N TYR A 25 0.41 -4.73 -12.11
CA TYR A 25 1.78 -5.09 -11.76
C TYR A 25 2.14 -6.54 -12.08
N LYS A 26 1.33 -7.22 -12.92
CA LYS A 26 1.51 -8.62 -13.32
C LYS A 26 1.47 -9.62 -12.15
N ILE A 27 0.87 -9.22 -11.03
CA ILE A 27 0.63 -10.10 -9.89
C ILE A 27 -0.68 -10.85 -10.17
N THR A 28 -0.59 -12.18 -10.21
CA THR A 28 -1.77 -13.03 -10.35
C THR A 28 -2.53 -13.07 -9.01
N PRO A 29 -3.83 -12.70 -8.98
CA PRO A 29 -4.61 -12.74 -7.75
C PRO A 29 -4.63 -14.14 -7.13
N TYR A 30 -4.41 -14.20 -5.81
CA TYR A 30 -4.46 -15.45 -5.07
C TYR A 30 -5.87 -16.02 -5.01
N SER A 31 -5.98 -17.35 -5.03
CA SER A 31 -7.25 -18.06 -4.88
C SER A 31 -7.16 -19.14 -3.80
N GLN A 32 -8.29 -19.36 -3.14
CA GLN A 32 -8.50 -20.37 -2.11
C GLN A 32 -9.59 -21.34 -2.56
N MET A 33 -9.67 -22.49 -1.89
CA MET A 33 -10.74 -23.47 -2.08
C MET A 33 -10.93 -23.88 -3.56
N PHE A 34 -9.82 -24.24 -4.24
CA PHE A 34 -9.84 -24.63 -5.66
C PHE A 34 -10.46 -23.58 -6.60
N GLY A 35 -10.30 -22.30 -6.28
CA GLY A 35 -10.81 -21.19 -7.09
C GLY A 35 -12.21 -20.70 -6.71
N ALA A 36 -12.85 -21.31 -5.71
CA ALA A 36 -14.17 -20.86 -5.24
C ALA A 36 -14.12 -19.48 -4.55
N MET A 37 -12.96 -19.10 -4.02
CA MET A 37 -12.73 -17.78 -3.44
C MET A 37 -11.48 -17.16 -4.05
N LYS A 38 -11.61 -15.94 -4.57
CA LYS A 38 -10.51 -15.18 -5.18
C LYS A 38 -10.32 -13.89 -4.40
N VAL A 39 -9.07 -13.55 -4.09
CA VAL A 39 -8.74 -12.21 -3.58
C VAL A 39 -9.12 -11.19 -4.67
N ALA A 40 -9.75 -10.10 -4.26
CA ALA A 40 -10.10 -9.02 -5.18
C ALA A 40 -8.86 -8.53 -5.94
N ASP A 41 -9.04 -8.18 -7.21
CA ASP A 41 -7.96 -7.60 -8.01
C ASP A 41 -7.58 -6.20 -7.51
N GLU A 42 -8.56 -5.45 -7.02
CA GLU A 42 -8.35 -4.20 -6.30
C GLU A 42 -7.84 -4.48 -4.89
N VAL A 43 -6.70 -3.89 -4.56
CA VAL A 43 -6.05 -4.00 -3.25
C VAL A 43 -5.67 -2.61 -2.76
N THR A 44 -5.79 -2.38 -1.46
CA THR A 44 -5.30 -1.18 -0.81
C THR A 44 -3.85 -1.38 -0.41
N VAL A 45 -3.00 -0.43 -0.82
CA VAL A 45 -1.58 -0.36 -0.43
C VAL A 45 -1.44 0.79 0.54
N THR A 46 -0.93 0.48 1.73
CA THR A 46 -0.54 1.46 2.75
C THR A 46 0.99 1.57 2.77
N PHE A 47 1.49 2.79 2.83
CA PHE A 47 2.90 3.10 2.95
C PHE A 47 3.14 3.91 4.21
N ASP A 48 4.10 3.45 5.02
CA ASP A 48 4.54 4.11 6.25
C ASP A 48 6.08 4.20 6.23
N ALA A 49 6.61 5.39 6.43
CA ALA A 49 8.05 5.62 6.50
C ALA A 49 8.44 6.69 7.50
N GLU A 50 9.66 6.57 8.01
CA GLU A 50 10.31 7.56 8.87
C GLU A 50 11.60 8.04 8.20
N TYR A 51 11.73 9.35 8.03
CA TYR A 51 12.91 9.97 7.44
C TYR A 51 13.59 10.89 8.44
N ARG A 52 14.86 10.61 8.76
CA ARG A 52 15.66 11.49 9.60
C ARG A 52 16.06 12.74 8.84
N LYS A 53 15.79 13.92 9.42
CA LYS A 53 16.18 15.20 8.82
C LYS A 53 17.71 15.31 8.76
N PRO A 54 18.25 15.89 7.67
CA PRO A 54 19.68 16.13 7.54
C PRO A 54 20.22 17.11 8.59
#